data_AF-A0A966YHB1-F1
#
_entry.id   AF-A0A966YHB1-F1
#
_cell.length_a   1.000
_cell.length_b   1.000
_cell.length_c   1.000
_cell.angle_alpha   90.00
_cell.angle_beta   90.00
_cell.angle_gamma   90.00
#
_symmetry.space_group_name_H-M   'P 1'
#
loop_
_entity.id
_entity.type
_entity.pdbx_description
1 polymer ?
#
loop_
_entity_poly.entity_id
_entity_poly.type
_entity_poly.pdbx_seq_one_letter_code
_entity_poly.pdbx_strand_id
1 'polypeptide(L)'
;MTTRRFVLEPAAEIAPDLRHPQAGCTIGDLLENISQRHLHVAVVGIPGSGCPEVASAVADVTLSRQLHAPAALPIAGGPGGTTAEATAFWQETLRQYAAPLKRSGWPGDPHGTVTDYWLETVRLAAERCLAPAGRREFLTAFDRLAAGTVPPHIVLFLEVGPDALRERISYCRQPTRQSDIFADLVSSGLPENGEAEALLALQDDLKHCLTGGSVPRPKAVIRFDADDLGRTVNEAVAAIEAIQ
;
A
#
# COMPACT_ATOMS: atom_id res chain seq x y z
N MET A 1 16.82 -18.85 -0.45
CA MET A 1 17.52 -19.42 0.73
C MET A 1 18.35 -18.38 1.52
N THR A 2 18.57 -17.17 1.02
CA THR A 2 19.43 -16.13 1.65
C THR A 2 18.79 -15.29 2.75
N THR A 3 17.51 -15.52 3.06
CA THR A 3 16.66 -14.61 3.83
C THR A 3 16.20 -15.18 5.17
N ARG A 4 16.61 -16.42 5.51
CA ARG A 4 16.32 -17.02 6.80
C ARG A 4 17.24 -16.47 7.88
N ARG A 5 16.74 -16.33 9.10
CA ARG A 5 17.45 -15.75 10.27
C ARG A 5 18.87 -16.28 10.46
N PHE A 6 19.08 -17.59 10.34
CA PHE A 6 20.40 -18.21 10.52
C PHE A 6 21.44 -17.84 9.45
N VAL A 7 21.00 -17.35 8.28
CA VAL A 7 21.87 -16.82 7.23
C VAL A 7 22.06 -15.32 7.39
N LEU A 8 20.99 -14.61 7.78
CA LEU A 8 21.01 -13.16 7.90
C LEU A 8 21.73 -12.67 9.16
N GLU A 9 21.70 -13.38 10.28
CA GLU A 9 22.44 -12.97 11.49
C GLU A 9 23.95 -12.85 11.23
N PRO A 10 24.65 -13.88 10.68
CA PRO A 10 26.06 -13.75 10.33
C PRO A 10 26.32 -12.69 9.24
N ALA A 11 25.42 -12.59 8.25
CA ALA A 11 25.58 -11.60 7.17
C ALA A 11 25.44 -10.16 7.68
N ALA A 12 24.52 -9.90 8.61
CA ALA A 12 24.33 -8.60 9.25
C ALA A 12 25.48 -8.25 10.20
N GLU A 13 26.14 -9.25 10.81
CA GLU A 13 27.35 -9.02 11.62
C GLU A 13 28.53 -8.54 10.76
N ILE A 14 28.68 -9.12 9.55
CA ILE A 14 29.81 -8.83 8.66
C ILE A 14 29.59 -7.58 7.81
N ALA A 15 28.39 -7.42 7.25
CA ALA A 15 28.07 -6.37 6.28
C ALA A 15 26.62 -5.88 6.44
N PRO A 16 26.28 -5.24 7.57
CA PRO A 16 24.92 -4.80 7.84
C PRO A 16 24.40 -3.84 6.78
N ASP A 17 25.26 -2.97 6.24
CA ASP A 17 24.90 -1.92 5.27
C ASP A 17 24.78 -2.42 3.81
N LEU A 18 25.08 -3.70 3.54
CA LEU A 18 24.96 -4.27 2.19
C LEU A 18 23.49 -4.24 1.76
N ARG A 19 23.20 -3.79 0.53
CA ARG A 19 21.83 -3.78 0.01
C ARG A 19 21.40 -5.16 -0.48
N HIS A 20 20.25 -5.64 0.02
CA HIS A 20 19.64 -6.87 -0.45
C HIS A 20 19.07 -6.66 -1.87
N PRO A 21 19.45 -7.46 -2.87
CA PRO A 21 19.13 -7.21 -4.27
C PRO A 21 17.63 -7.22 -4.57
N GLN A 22 16.84 -8.00 -3.82
CA GLN A 22 15.39 -8.09 -4.03
C GLN A 22 14.57 -7.15 -3.13
N ALA A 23 15.05 -6.88 -1.91
CA ALA A 23 14.27 -6.15 -0.90
C ALA A 23 14.59 -4.64 -0.88
N GLY A 24 15.67 -4.22 -1.55
CA GLY A 24 16.08 -2.82 -1.65
C GLY A 24 16.58 -2.18 -0.36
N CYS A 25 16.41 -2.85 0.79
CA CYS A 25 16.89 -2.47 2.12
C CYS A 25 18.28 -3.03 2.41
N THR A 26 18.88 -2.62 3.53
CA THR A 26 20.14 -3.20 4.00
C THR A 26 19.91 -4.61 4.59
N ILE A 27 20.96 -5.42 4.70
CA ILE A 27 20.89 -6.72 5.38
C ILE A 27 20.53 -6.54 6.87
N GLY A 28 21.01 -5.47 7.51
CA GLY A 28 20.64 -5.11 8.87
C GLY A 28 19.15 -4.81 9.03
N ASP A 29 18.58 -3.97 8.15
CA ASP A 29 17.13 -3.69 8.13
C ASP A 29 16.32 -4.97 7.94
N LEU A 30 16.79 -5.85 7.06
CA LEU A 30 16.13 -7.12 6.80
C LEU A 30 16.13 -8.02 8.05
N LEU A 31 17.27 -8.16 8.73
CA LEU A 31 17.35 -8.92 9.98
C LEU A 31 16.44 -8.36 11.08
N GLU A 32 16.39 -7.04 11.21
CA GLU A 32 15.54 -6.38 12.19
C GLU A 32 14.05 -6.62 11.90
N ASN A 33 13.66 -6.66 10.62
CA ASN A 33 12.29 -6.94 10.18
C ASN A 33 11.86 -8.36 10.52
N ILE A 34 12.68 -9.35 10.18
CA ILE A 34 12.36 -10.77 10.43
C ILE A 34 12.40 -11.14 11.91
N SER A 35 13.03 -10.29 12.72
CA SER A 35 13.07 -10.43 14.18
C SER A 35 11.85 -9.82 14.86
N GLN A 36 10.97 -9.12 14.14
CA GLN A 36 9.74 -8.59 14.71
C GLN A 36 8.78 -9.72 15.08
N ARG A 37 8.18 -9.64 16.26
CA ARG A 37 7.21 -10.63 16.73
C ARG A 37 5.91 -10.64 15.94
N HIS A 38 5.54 -9.51 15.34
CA HIS A 38 4.32 -9.34 14.56
C HIS A 38 4.61 -8.47 13.33
N LEU A 39 4.85 -9.12 12.19
CA LEU A 39 5.20 -8.44 10.95
C LEU A 39 3.97 -7.72 10.37
N HIS A 40 4.15 -6.47 9.92
CA HIS A 40 3.11 -5.71 9.22
C HIS A 40 3.55 -5.53 7.78
N VAL A 41 2.83 -6.17 6.85
CA VAL A 41 3.06 -6.09 5.41
C VAL A 41 1.94 -5.28 4.78
N ALA A 42 2.26 -4.17 4.12
CA ALA A 42 1.28 -3.43 3.33
C ALA A 42 1.48 -3.73 1.84
N VAL A 43 0.43 -4.21 1.18
CA VAL A 43 0.35 -4.25 -0.28
C VAL A 43 -0.13 -2.89 -0.75
N VAL A 44 0.65 -2.24 -1.60
CA VAL A 44 0.48 -0.84 -1.96
C VAL A 44 0.47 -0.72 -3.47
N GLY A 45 -0.53 -0.03 -3.97
CA GLY A 45 -0.68 0.26 -5.38
C GLY A 45 -1.85 1.21 -5.55
N ILE A 46 -2.09 1.57 -6.80
CA ILE A 46 -3.28 2.33 -7.18
C ILE A 46 -4.49 1.42 -7.30
N PRO A 47 -5.72 1.94 -7.17
CA PRO A 47 -6.92 1.17 -7.46
C PRO A 47 -6.83 0.44 -8.80
N GLY A 48 -7.17 -0.85 -8.82
CA GLY A 48 -7.06 -1.71 -10.00
C GLY A 48 -5.67 -2.32 -10.25
N SER A 49 -4.70 -2.09 -9.37
CA SER A 49 -3.39 -2.77 -9.41
C SER A 49 -3.45 -4.22 -8.93
N GLY A 50 -4.52 -4.64 -8.24
CA GLY A 50 -4.66 -5.98 -7.68
C GLY A 50 -4.19 -6.12 -6.24
N CYS A 51 -4.16 -5.01 -5.48
CA CYS A 51 -3.73 -5.02 -4.08
C CYS A 51 -4.56 -5.96 -3.19
N PRO A 52 -5.90 -5.96 -3.24
CA PRO A 52 -6.72 -6.88 -2.44
C PRO A 52 -6.40 -8.35 -2.69
N GLU A 53 -6.21 -8.74 -3.96
CA GLU A 53 -5.93 -10.11 -4.37
C GLU A 53 -4.56 -10.57 -3.90
N VAL A 54 -3.53 -9.74 -4.09
CA VAL A 54 -2.17 -10.03 -3.61
C VAL A 54 -2.13 -10.08 -2.08
N ALA A 55 -2.80 -9.15 -1.40
CA ALA A 55 -2.88 -9.15 0.07
C ALA A 55 -3.57 -10.40 0.61
N SER A 56 -4.65 -10.85 -0.03
CA SER A 56 -5.37 -12.08 0.34
C SER A 56 -4.45 -13.29 0.22
N ALA A 57 -3.79 -13.46 -0.93
CA ALA A 57 -2.91 -14.59 -1.16
C ALA A 57 -1.73 -14.62 -0.18
N VAL A 58 -1.11 -13.45 0.09
CA VAL A 58 -0.03 -13.35 1.08
C VAL A 58 -0.53 -13.65 2.49
N ALA A 59 -1.70 -13.13 2.88
CA ALA A 59 -2.29 -13.39 4.19
C ALA A 59 -2.60 -14.88 4.38
N ASP A 60 -3.19 -15.52 3.38
CA ASP A 60 -3.57 -16.93 3.41
C ASP A 60 -2.35 -17.85 3.56
N VAL A 61 -1.30 -17.63 2.77
CA VAL A 61 -0.09 -18.47 2.81
C VAL A 61 0.69 -18.28 4.12
N THR A 62 0.72 -17.05 4.64
CA THR A 62 1.46 -16.73 5.87
C THR A 62 0.64 -16.91 7.15
N LEU A 63 -0.64 -17.32 7.02
CA LEU A 63 -1.60 -17.37 8.12
C LEU A 63 -1.66 -16.04 8.90
N SER A 64 -1.50 -14.93 8.19
CA SER A 64 -1.54 -13.58 8.75
C SER A 64 -2.97 -13.06 8.80
N ARG A 65 -3.23 -12.15 9.73
CA ARG A 65 -4.47 -11.39 9.77
C ARG A 65 -4.53 -10.47 8.54
N GLN A 66 -5.58 -10.57 7.74
CA GLN A 66 -5.82 -9.61 6.66
C GLN A 66 -6.63 -8.41 7.16
N LEU A 67 -6.28 -7.22 6.69
CA LEU A 67 -7.00 -5.97 6.88
C LEU A 67 -7.27 -5.32 5.52
N HIS A 68 -8.54 -5.19 5.17
CA HIS A 68 -8.95 -4.50 3.95
C HIS A 68 -9.06 -2.99 4.14
N ALA A 69 -8.86 -2.26 3.06
CA ALA A 69 -9.19 -0.85 2.97
C ALA A 69 -10.68 -0.67 3.32
N PRO A 70 -11.03 0.25 4.24
CA PRO A 70 -12.40 0.34 4.74
C PRO A 70 -13.39 0.90 3.72
N ALA A 71 -12.88 1.51 2.64
CA ALA A 71 -13.65 2.03 1.52
C ALA A 71 -12.76 2.08 0.28
N ALA A 72 -13.36 2.27 -0.91
CA ALA A 72 -12.59 2.57 -2.11
C ALA A 72 -11.91 3.94 -1.97
N LEU A 73 -10.69 4.06 -2.49
CA LEU A 73 -9.95 5.32 -2.45
C LEU A 73 -10.66 6.35 -3.36
N PRO A 74 -10.98 7.55 -2.87
CA PRO A 74 -11.54 8.60 -3.72
C PRO A 74 -10.50 9.07 -4.74
N ILE A 75 -10.68 8.72 -6.02
CA ILE A 75 -9.84 9.18 -7.12
C ILE A 75 -10.54 10.35 -7.80
N ALA A 76 -9.75 11.37 -8.20
CA ALA A 76 -10.10 12.51 -9.05
C ALA A 76 -11.61 12.80 -9.24
N GLY A 77 -12.06 13.91 -8.64
CA GLY A 77 -13.48 14.22 -8.48
C GLY A 77 -13.91 14.22 -7.01
N GLY A 78 -12.97 14.49 -6.09
CA GLY A 78 -13.24 14.67 -4.66
C GLY A 78 -14.50 15.51 -4.44
N PRO A 79 -15.20 15.32 -3.31
CA PRO A 79 -16.58 15.74 -3.15
C PRO A 79 -16.78 17.18 -3.64
N GLY A 80 -17.69 17.36 -4.60
CA GLY A 80 -18.05 18.69 -5.06
C GLY A 80 -18.50 19.53 -3.87
N GLY A 81 -17.99 20.76 -3.76
CA GLY A 81 -18.28 21.61 -2.62
C GLY A 81 -17.20 22.66 -2.33
N THR A 82 -17.33 23.29 -1.17
CA THR A 82 -16.38 24.25 -0.64
C THR A 82 -15.07 23.57 -0.19
N THR A 83 -13.99 24.35 -0.04
CA THR A 83 -12.71 23.84 0.48
C THR A 83 -12.87 23.17 1.86
N ALA A 84 -13.76 23.67 2.71
CA ALA A 84 -14.01 23.11 4.04
C ALA A 84 -14.66 21.72 3.96
N GLU A 85 -15.66 21.54 3.10
CA GLU A 85 -16.33 20.25 2.90
C GLU A 85 -15.38 19.20 2.33
N ALA A 86 -14.58 19.56 1.32
CA ALA A 86 -13.56 18.67 0.77
C ALA A 86 -12.52 18.26 1.83
N THR A 87 -12.08 19.20 2.66
CA THR A 87 -11.13 18.92 3.75
C THR A 87 -11.73 17.98 4.79
N ALA A 88 -12.98 18.23 5.22
CA ALA A 88 -13.69 17.40 6.18
C ALA A 88 -13.90 15.96 5.67
N PHE A 89 -14.24 15.81 4.39
CA PHE A 89 -14.36 14.50 3.74
C PHE A 89 -13.04 13.73 3.78
N TRP A 90 -11.93 14.34 3.35
CA TRP A 90 -10.62 13.67 3.37
C TRP A 90 -10.16 13.34 4.80
N GLN A 91 -10.46 14.19 5.78
CA GLN A 91 -10.20 13.89 7.19
C GLN A 91 -11.03 12.70 7.70
N GLU A 92 -12.26 12.53 7.23
CA GLU A 92 -13.10 11.36 7.55
C GLU A 92 -12.53 10.09 6.90
N THR A 93 -12.21 10.13 5.61
CA THR A 93 -11.55 9.02 4.90
C THR A 93 -10.26 8.60 5.63
N LEU A 94 -9.43 9.56 6.01
CA LEU A 94 -8.21 9.31 6.78
C LEU A 94 -8.51 8.64 8.13
N ARG A 95 -9.55 9.07 8.85
CA ARG A 95 -9.94 8.46 10.14
C ARG A 95 -10.40 7.02 9.97
N GLN A 96 -11.15 6.72 8.92
CA GLN A 96 -11.58 5.36 8.59
C GLN A 96 -10.38 4.46 8.30
N TYR A 97 -9.45 4.91 7.44
CA TYR A 97 -8.24 4.16 7.10
C TYR A 97 -7.27 4.01 8.29
N ALA A 98 -7.18 5.00 9.17
CA ALA A 98 -6.30 4.92 10.33
C ALA A 98 -6.87 4.03 11.47
N ALA A 99 -8.20 3.86 11.54
CA ALA A 99 -8.82 3.18 12.67
C ALA A 99 -8.37 1.71 12.85
N PRO A 100 -8.31 0.87 11.79
CA PRO A 100 -7.80 -0.50 11.91
C PRO A 100 -6.30 -0.57 12.24
N LEU A 101 -5.54 0.48 11.95
CA LEU A 101 -4.09 0.54 12.12
C LEU A 101 -3.65 1.08 13.48
N LYS A 102 -4.58 1.43 14.38
CA LYS A 102 -4.26 2.01 15.69
C LYS A 102 -3.41 1.06 16.53
N ARG A 103 -2.30 1.57 17.06
CA ARG A 103 -1.37 0.81 17.92
C ARG A 103 -2.05 0.20 19.15
N SER A 104 -3.06 0.86 19.72
CA SER A 104 -3.80 0.37 20.89
C SER A 104 -4.62 -0.90 20.62
N GLY A 105 -4.97 -1.18 19.36
CA GLY A 105 -5.70 -2.38 18.94
C GLY A 105 -4.83 -3.34 18.13
N TRP A 106 -3.52 -3.10 18.08
CA TRP A 106 -2.61 -3.93 17.31
C TRP A 106 -2.36 -5.25 18.05
N PRO A 107 -2.50 -6.41 17.39
CA PRO A 107 -2.30 -7.69 18.04
C PRO A 107 -0.84 -7.86 18.51
N GLY A 108 -0.68 -8.57 19.63
CA GLY A 108 0.62 -9.00 20.14
C GLY A 108 0.91 -10.47 19.86
N ASP A 109 0.08 -11.13 19.05
CA ASP A 109 0.24 -12.53 18.67
C ASP A 109 1.34 -12.69 17.58
N PRO A 110 1.87 -13.91 17.37
CA PRO A 110 2.99 -14.13 16.45
C PRO A 110 2.60 -14.13 14.98
N HIS A 111 1.30 -14.10 14.64
CA HIS A 111 0.87 -14.07 13.25
C HIS A 111 1.09 -12.67 12.69
N GLY A 112 1.45 -12.52 11.42
CA GLY A 112 1.58 -11.20 10.82
C GLY A 112 0.24 -10.50 10.64
N THR A 113 0.27 -9.22 10.25
CA THR A 113 -0.87 -8.52 9.66
C THR A 113 -0.50 -8.09 8.24
N VAL A 114 -1.41 -8.36 7.29
CA VAL A 114 -1.30 -7.92 5.90
C VAL A 114 -2.42 -6.93 5.60
N THR A 115 -2.08 -5.74 5.13
CA THR A 115 -3.05 -4.76 4.63
C THR A 115 -3.03 -4.70 3.10
N ASP A 116 -4.16 -4.44 2.46
CA ASP A 116 -4.24 -4.14 1.02
C ASP A 116 -4.13 -2.63 0.71
N TYR A 117 -3.73 -1.84 1.72
CA TYR A 117 -3.56 -0.40 1.62
C TYR A 117 -2.42 0.10 2.52
N TRP A 118 -2.00 1.34 2.24
CA TRP A 118 -1.12 2.10 3.11
C TRP A 118 -1.68 3.50 3.34
N LEU A 119 -1.53 4.00 4.57
CA LEU A 119 -2.10 5.29 4.97
C LEU A 119 -1.57 6.46 4.12
N GLU A 120 -0.32 6.39 3.66
CA GLU A 120 0.27 7.38 2.76
C GLU A 120 -0.46 7.48 1.42
N THR A 121 -1.07 6.41 0.92
CA THR A 121 -1.87 6.46 -0.31
C THR A 121 -3.04 7.43 -0.16
N VAL A 122 -3.66 7.49 1.03
CA VAL A 122 -4.72 8.47 1.34
C VAL A 122 -4.16 9.89 1.38
N ARG A 123 -2.95 10.08 1.93
CA ARG A 123 -2.31 11.40 1.95
C ARG A 123 -2.05 11.91 0.54
N LEU A 124 -1.42 11.10 -0.30
CA LEU A 124 -1.07 11.47 -1.66
C LEU A 124 -2.34 11.77 -2.49
N ALA A 125 -3.37 10.93 -2.37
CA ALA A 125 -4.64 11.18 -3.04
C ALA A 125 -5.31 12.50 -2.58
N ALA A 126 -5.34 12.76 -1.26
CA ALA A 126 -5.89 13.98 -0.70
C ALA A 126 -5.13 15.23 -1.17
N GLU A 127 -3.79 15.18 -1.21
CA GLU A 127 -2.98 16.30 -1.69
C GLU A 127 -3.29 16.68 -3.13
N ARG A 128 -3.57 15.71 -4.01
CA ARG A 128 -3.96 15.97 -5.41
C ARG A 128 -5.32 16.65 -5.53
N CYS A 129 -6.22 16.43 -4.57
CA CYS A 129 -7.58 16.96 -4.62
C CYS A 129 -7.80 18.24 -3.80
N LEU A 130 -7.00 18.47 -2.77
CA LEU A 130 -7.19 19.60 -1.85
C LEU A 130 -6.48 20.86 -2.31
N ALA A 131 -7.20 21.99 -2.21
CA ALA A 131 -6.63 23.33 -2.33
C ALA A 131 -5.58 23.58 -1.22
N PRO A 132 -4.63 24.52 -1.40
CA PRO A 132 -3.50 24.70 -0.48
C PRO A 132 -3.86 24.90 1.01
N ALA A 133 -4.96 25.62 1.29
CA ALA A 133 -5.42 25.83 2.66
C ALA A 133 -5.93 24.52 3.30
N GLY A 134 -6.83 23.81 2.61
CA GLY A 134 -7.35 22.52 3.07
C GLY A 134 -6.27 21.45 3.17
N ARG A 135 -5.31 21.45 2.24
CA ARG A 135 -4.15 20.55 2.26
C ARG A 135 -3.35 20.68 3.55
N ARG A 136 -3.05 21.91 3.99
CA ARG A 136 -2.28 22.14 5.22
C ARG A 136 -3.00 21.60 6.46
N GLU A 137 -4.31 21.83 6.54
CA GLU A 137 -5.14 21.32 7.63
C GLU A 137 -5.17 19.79 7.63
N PHE A 138 -5.39 19.19 6.46
CA PHE A 138 -5.36 17.74 6.28
C PHE A 138 -4.02 17.13 6.69
N LEU A 139 -2.88 17.71 6.27
CA LEU A 139 -1.55 17.20 6.64
C LEU A 139 -1.31 17.24 8.15
N THR A 140 -1.79 18.30 8.83
CA THR A 140 -1.73 18.37 10.30
C THR A 140 -2.53 17.24 10.97
N ALA A 141 -3.69 16.90 10.41
CA ALA A 141 -4.49 15.77 10.88
C ALA A 141 -3.82 14.42 10.56
N PHE A 142 -3.19 14.32 9.40
CA PHE A 142 -2.42 13.16 8.95
C PHE A 142 -1.30 12.83 9.92
N ASP A 143 -0.40 13.78 10.20
CA ASP A 143 0.75 13.57 11.07
C ASP A 143 0.32 13.08 12.46
N ARG A 144 -0.77 13.66 12.99
CA ARG A 144 -1.33 13.28 14.29
C ARG A 144 -1.87 11.85 14.29
N LEU A 145 -2.61 11.46 13.25
CA LEU A 145 -3.19 10.12 13.17
C LEU A 145 -2.12 9.06 12.87
N ALA A 146 -1.20 9.34 11.95
CA ALA A 146 -0.11 8.45 11.57
C ALA A 146 0.82 8.15 12.77
N ALA A 147 1.07 9.10 13.67
CA ALA A 147 1.83 8.85 14.89
C ALA A 147 1.20 7.79 15.82
N GLY A 148 -0.13 7.66 15.75
CA GLY A 148 -0.92 6.69 16.52
C GLY A 148 -1.11 5.33 15.87
N THR A 149 -0.67 5.14 14.61
CA THR A 149 -0.81 3.89 13.87
C THR A 149 0.48 3.08 13.83
N VAL A 150 0.37 1.80 13.45
CA VAL A 150 1.52 0.93 13.21
C VAL A 150 1.96 1.08 11.75
N PRO A 151 3.16 1.62 11.47
CA PRO A 151 3.65 1.70 10.09
C PRO A 151 3.93 0.29 9.54
N PRO A 152 3.90 0.10 8.21
CA PRO A 152 4.31 -1.17 7.63
C PRO A 152 5.81 -1.39 7.81
N HIS A 153 6.18 -2.63 8.13
CA HIS A 153 7.56 -3.08 8.13
C HIS A 153 8.02 -3.33 6.68
N ILE A 154 7.14 -3.93 5.89
CA ILE A 154 7.36 -4.25 4.48
C ILE A 154 6.26 -3.63 3.65
N VAL A 155 6.64 -3.02 2.53
CA VAL A 155 5.71 -2.64 1.48
C VAL A 155 5.94 -3.52 0.25
N LEU A 156 4.87 -4.17 -0.22
CA LEU A 156 4.82 -4.81 -1.53
C LEU A 156 4.17 -3.82 -2.49
N PHE A 157 4.99 -3.15 -3.30
CA PHE A 157 4.53 -2.11 -4.21
C PHE A 157 4.20 -2.70 -5.58
N LEU A 158 2.93 -2.58 -5.99
CA LEU A 158 2.40 -3.07 -7.24
C LEU A 158 2.38 -1.95 -8.29
N GLU A 159 3.11 -2.15 -9.38
CA GLU A 159 3.15 -1.23 -10.51
C GLU A 159 2.37 -1.79 -11.68
N VAL A 160 1.33 -1.08 -12.10
CA VAL A 160 0.56 -1.44 -13.29
C VAL A 160 0.90 -0.51 -14.45
N GLY A 161 1.04 -1.08 -15.63
CA GLY A 161 1.22 -0.39 -16.90
C GLY A 161 -0.07 0.29 -17.36
N PRO A 162 0.05 1.31 -18.23
CA PRO A 162 -1.11 2.09 -18.69
C PRO A 162 -2.12 1.24 -19.46
N ASP A 163 -1.67 0.26 -20.24
CA ASP A 163 -2.56 -0.55 -21.07
C ASP A 163 -3.35 -1.55 -20.22
N ALA A 164 -2.67 -2.28 -19.33
CA ALA A 164 -3.33 -3.17 -18.37
C ALA A 164 -4.33 -2.43 -17.47
N LEU A 165 -3.99 -1.22 -17.01
CA LEU A 165 -4.92 -0.41 -16.20
C LEU A 165 -6.17 0.00 -16.99
N ARG A 166 -6.03 0.44 -18.24
CA ARG A 166 -7.19 0.80 -19.08
C ARG A 166 -8.09 -0.41 -19.32
N GLU A 167 -7.51 -1.57 -19.62
CA GLU A 167 -8.28 -2.80 -19.78
C GLU A 167 -9.09 -3.15 -18.53
N ARG A 168 -8.51 -2.98 -17.33
CA ARG A 168 -9.19 -3.21 -16.04
C ARG A 168 -10.30 -2.19 -15.79
N ILE A 169 -10.07 -0.92 -16.08
CA ILE A 169 -11.12 0.12 -15.99
C ILE A 169 -12.29 -0.24 -16.92
N SER A 170 -12.01 -0.58 -18.18
CA SER A 170 -13.05 -0.98 -19.14
C SER A 170 -13.75 -2.28 -18.69
N TYR A 171 -13.04 -3.22 -18.07
CA TYR A 171 -13.59 -4.45 -17.50
C TYR A 171 -14.59 -4.14 -16.36
N CYS A 172 -14.19 -3.34 -15.37
CA CYS A 172 -15.00 -3.03 -14.18
C CYS A 172 -16.25 -2.19 -14.52
N ARG A 173 -16.24 -1.48 -15.65
CA ARG A 173 -17.40 -0.73 -16.16
C ARG A 173 -18.45 -1.61 -16.84
N GLN A 174 -18.15 -2.87 -17.16
CA GLN A 174 -19.10 -3.77 -17.82
C GLN A 174 -20.08 -4.36 -16.80
N PRO A 175 -21.39 -4.00 -16.85
CA PRO A 175 -22.37 -4.44 -15.85
C PRO A 175 -22.63 -5.96 -15.86
N THR A 176 -22.23 -6.65 -16.92
CA THR A 176 -22.51 -8.07 -17.17
C THR A 176 -21.43 -9.01 -16.61
N ARG A 177 -20.33 -8.48 -16.06
CA ARG A 177 -19.26 -9.27 -15.44
C ARG A 177 -19.30 -9.09 -13.92
N GLN A 178 -20.03 -9.96 -13.23
CA GLN A 178 -19.99 -10.07 -11.76
C GLN A 178 -18.69 -10.76 -11.34
N SER A 179 -17.61 -9.99 -11.26
CA SER A 179 -16.36 -10.45 -10.65
C SER A 179 -15.98 -9.47 -9.55
N ASP A 180 -15.58 -10.00 -8.40
CA ASP A 180 -15.05 -9.20 -7.28
C ASP A 180 -13.56 -8.84 -7.48
N ILE A 181 -12.97 -9.22 -8.63
CA ILE A 181 -11.59 -8.87 -8.99
C ILE A 181 -11.55 -7.37 -9.31
N PHE A 182 -10.60 -6.67 -8.71
CA PHE A 182 -10.48 -5.20 -8.73
C PHE A 182 -11.68 -4.48 -8.10
N ALA A 183 -12.26 -5.02 -7.02
CA ALA A 183 -13.35 -4.37 -6.28
C ALA A 183 -12.97 -3.00 -5.69
N ASP A 184 -11.67 -2.72 -5.57
CA ASP A 184 -11.12 -1.42 -5.18
C ASP A 184 -11.23 -0.37 -6.30
N LEU A 185 -11.35 -0.79 -7.56
CA LEU A 185 -11.49 0.07 -8.74
C LEU A 185 -12.97 0.45 -8.96
N VAL A 186 -13.44 1.38 -8.12
CA VAL A 186 -14.79 1.96 -8.26
C VAL A 186 -14.75 3.12 -9.26
N SER A 187 -15.71 3.14 -10.19
CA SER A 187 -15.84 4.21 -11.19
C SER A 187 -15.93 5.59 -10.53
N SER A 188 -14.96 6.45 -10.82
CA SER A 188 -14.91 7.86 -10.39
C SER A 188 -15.90 8.78 -11.14
N GLY A 189 -16.56 8.28 -12.19
CA GLY A 189 -17.39 9.08 -13.09
C GLY A 189 -16.62 9.87 -14.15
N LEU A 190 -15.29 9.81 -14.16
CA LEU A 190 -14.46 10.36 -15.23
C LEU A 190 -14.56 9.54 -16.53
N PRO A 191 -14.20 10.11 -17.68
CA PRO A 191 -13.88 9.31 -18.87
C PRO A 191 -12.77 8.31 -18.57
N GLU A 192 -12.78 7.12 -19.18
CA GLU A 192 -11.81 6.04 -18.91
C GLU A 192 -10.36 6.52 -18.97
N ASN A 193 -10.01 7.31 -19.99
CA ASN A 193 -8.66 7.86 -20.13
C ASN A 193 -8.29 8.83 -19.02
N GLY A 194 -9.24 9.68 -18.58
CA GLY A 194 -9.00 10.63 -17.48
C GLY A 194 -8.83 9.94 -16.14
N GLU A 195 -9.57 8.85 -15.90
CA GLU A 195 -9.42 8.01 -14.72
C GLU A 195 -8.05 7.30 -14.71
N ALA A 196 -7.68 6.67 -15.83
CA ALA A 196 -6.38 6.03 -15.97
C ALA A 196 -5.22 7.01 -15.76
N GLU A 197 -5.29 8.21 -16.33
CA GLU A 197 -4.27 9.26 -16.15
C GLU A 197 -4.16 9.71 -14.68
N ALA A 198 -5.30 9.93 -14.01
CA ALA A 198 -5.31 10.33 -12.60
C ALA A 198 -4.69 9.26 -11.70
N LEU A 199 -4.99 7.99 -11.96
CA LEU A 199 -4.44 6.84 -11.26
C LEU A 199 -2.94 6.69 -11.53
N LEU A 200 -2.50 6.73 -12.78
CA LEU A 200 -1.07 6.65 -13.13
C LEU A 200 -0.26 7.77 -12.47
N ALA A 201 -0.81 8.98 -12.38
CA ALA A 201 -0.15 10.07 -11.68
C ALA A 201 -0.05 9.83 -10.17
N LEU A 202 -1.06 9.22 -9.54
CA LEU A 202 -0.97 8.78 -8.14
C LEU A 202 0.07 7.66 -7.96
N GLN A 203 0.19 6.75 -8.93
CA GLN A 203 1.21 5.71 -8.93
C GLN A 203 2.62 6.31 -8.98
N ASP A 204 2.84 7.37 -9.76
CA ASP A 204 4.13 8.08 -9.80
C ASP A 204 4.43 8.80 -8.49
N ASP A 205 3.43 9.41 -7.85
CA ASP A 205 3.57 10.01 -6.52
C ASP A 205 3.96 8.95 -5.47
N LEU A 206 3.35 7.76 -5.53
CA LEU A 206 3.70 6.61 -4.67
C LEU A 206 5.14 6.13 -4.91
N LYS A 207 5.57 6.00 -6.17
CA LYS A 207 6.96 5.68 -6.53
C LYS A 207 7.93 6.68 -5.93
N HIS A 208 7.62 7.97 -6.06
CA HIS A 208 8.44 9.02 -5.51
C HIS A 208 8.48 8.94 -3.97
N CYS A 209 7.34 8.72 -3.32
CA CYS A 209 7.26 8.60 -1.86
C CYS A 209 8.08 7.42 -1.31
N LEU A 210 8.05 6.26 -1.98
CA LEU A 210 8.76 5.05 -1.56
C LEU A 210 10.29 5.12 -1.82
N THR A 211 10.70 5.92 -2.79
CA THR A 211 12.12 6.12 -3.15
C THR A 211 12.74 7.34 -2.46
N GLY A 212 11.96 8.38 -2.21
CA GLY A 212 12.39 9.68 -1.71
C GLY A 212 12.13 9.86 -0.22
N GLY A 213 12.98 9.28 0.64
CA GLY A 213 13.35 9.74 2.00
C GLY A 213 12.27 10.14 3.03
N SER A 214 10.97 10.05 2.74
CA SER A 214 9.88 10.46 3.63
C SER A 214 9.79 9.54 4.86
N VAL A 215 9.56 10.13 6.04
CA VAL A 215 9.57 9.46 7.34
C VAL A 215 8.12 9.21 7.80
N PRO A 216 7.80 8.03 8.35
CA PRO A 216 8.65 6.85 8.52
C PRO A 216 8.62 5.97 7.26
N ARG A 217 9.79 5.76 6.67
CA ARG A 217 9.98 4.88 5.52
C ARG A 217 9.67 3.43 5.94
N PRO A 218 8.94 2.65 5.14
CA PRO A 218 8.90 1.22 5.33
C PRO A 218 10.31 0.65 5.29
N LYS A 219 10.62 -0.26 6.21
CA LYS A 219 11.97 -0.80 6.36
C LYS A 219 12.41 -1.62 5.13
N ALA A 220 11.46 -2.24 4.43
CA ALA A 220 11.69 -2.88 3.13
C ALA A 220 10.60 -2.52 2.12
N VAL A 221 11.00 -2.35 0.85
CA VAL A 221 10.07 -2.10 -0.27
C VAL A 221 10.42 -3.06 -1.40
N ILE A 222 9.48 -3.94 -1.75
CA ILE A 222 9.63 -4.92 -2.83
C ILE A 222 8.67 -4.50 -3.95
N ARG A 223 9.18 -4.36 -5.17
CA ARG A 223 8.41 -3.85 -6.30
C ARG A 223 8.04 -5.00 -7.23
N PHE A 224 6.80 -5.03 -7.69
CA PHE A 224 6.30 -6.01 -8.64
C PHE A 224 5.66 -5.32 -9.84
N ASP A 225 5.89 -5.89 -11.01
CA ASP A 225 5.08 -5.62 -12.18
C ASP A 225 3.74 -6.34 -12.00
N ALA A 226 2.67 -5.57 -12.02
CA ALA A 226 1.31 -6.00 -11.76
C ALA A 226 0.49 -6.16 -13.03
N ASP A 227 1.10 -6.11 -14.23
CA ASP A 227 0.38 -6.35 -15.50
C ASP A 227 -0.16 -7.79 -15.58
N ASP A 228 0.63 -8.77 -15.12
CA ASP A 228 0.20 -10.16 -14.94
C ASP A 228 -0.03 -10.48 -13.46
N LEU A 229 -1.27 -10.23 -13.00
CA LEU A 229 -1.67 -10.42 -11.61
C LEU A 229 -1.39 -11.84 -11.09
N GLY A 230 -1.56 -12.87 -11.92
CA GLY A 230 -1.32 -14.26 -11.51
C GLY A 230 0.15 -14.51 -11.22
N ARG A 231 1.05 -13.96 -12.04
CA ARG A 231 2.49 -13.99 -11.79
C ARG A 231 2.85 -13.15 -10.55
N THR A 232 2.31 -11.94 -10.43
CA THR A 232 2.55 -11.02 -9.31
C THR A 232 2.23 -11.66 -7.96
N VAL A 233 1.08 -12.35 -7.86
CA VAL A 233 0.68 -13.07 -6.63
C VAL A 233 1.74 -14.10 -6.24
N ASN A 234 2.20 -14.92 -7.19
CA ASN A 234 3.21 -15.95 -6.91
C ASN A 234 4.55 -15.33 -6.47
N GLU A 235 4.99 -14.26 -7.13
CA GLU A 235 6.24 -13.56 -6.78
C GLU A 235 6.14 -12.88 -5.40
N ALA A 236 4.99 -12.28 -5.08
CA ALA A 236 4.75 -11.63 -3.80
C ALA A 236 4.73 -12.62 -2.63
N VAL A 237 4.05 -13.75 -2.79
CA VAL A 237 4.05 -14.85 -1.81
C VAL A 237 5.47 -15.34 -1.59
N ALA A 238 6.20 -15.67 -2.67
CA ALA A 238 7.57 -16.16 -2.57
C ALA A 238 8.51 -15.15 -1.89
N ALA A 239 8.30 -13.84 -2.12
CA ALA A 239 9.08 -12.79 -1.47
C ALA A 239 8.83 -12.72 0.04
N ILE A 240 7.58 -12.86 0.51
CA ILE A 240 7.28 -12.85 1.94
C ILE A 240 7.70 -14.14 2.62
N GLU A 241 7.48 -15.30 2.00
CA GLU A 241 7.97 -16.60 2.51
C GLU A 241 9.49 -16.63 2.62
N ALA A 242 10.19 -15.90 1.75
CA ALA A 242 11.63 -15.77 1.88
C ALA A 242 11.98 -15.01 3.18
N ILE A 243 11.22 -13.97 3.51
CA ILE A 243 11.51 -13.08 4.64
C ILE A 243 11.12 -13.72 5.98
N GLN A 244 10.06 -14.53 6.05
CA GLN A 244 9.67 -15.24 7.28
C GLN A 244 10.59 -16.43 7.60
#